data_AF-A0AAV7KJL6-F1
#
_entry.id   AF-A0AAV7KJL6-F1
#
_cell.length_a   1.000
_cell.length_b   1.000
_cell.length_c   1.000
_cell.angle_alpha   90.00
_cell.angle_beta   90.00
_cell.angle_gamma   90.00
#
_symmetry.space_group_name_H-M   'P 1'
#
loop_
_entity.id
_entity.type
_entity.pdbx_description
1 polymer ?
#
loop_
_entity_poly.entity_id
_entity_poly.type
_entity_poly.pdbx_seq_one_letter_code
_entity_poly.pdbx_strand_id
1 'polypeptide(L)'
;MLQNPYIERENHIRKKNIWDIDDVGHIKQEWCGKFGHINYLNAKDVQADLTEWRKETKLRINYKLKYLNSDQTFMKSIMKMRVATVYALKEDALKKEKGYLVWLQNLETEAKQSGVSCKVSIVLGKMKTIYGKEDVKSVPHAKEKLCLLFFSMASTEVTMTPIMEAFKFILKSILHDNPDCYSHWMQHRDIPLPQEPN
;
A
#
# COMPACT_ATOMS: atom_id res chain seq x y z
N MET A 1 39.83 -30.82 63.29
CA MET A 1 38.66 -30.01 62.88
C MET A 1 39.18 -28.63 62.55
N LEU A 2 39.38 -28.33 61.27
CA LEU A 2 39.93 -27.06 60.80
C LEU A 2 38.77 -26.22 60.26
N GLN A 3 38.48 -25.11 60.94
CA GLN A 3 37.51 -24.12 60.45
C GLN A 3 38.06 -23.44 59.20
N ASN A 4 37.22 -23.35 58.17
CA ASN A 4 37.56 -22.83 56.85
C ASN A 4 37.57 -21.28 56.87
N PRO A 5 38.72 -20.62 56.65
CA PRO A 5 38.87 -19.16 56.74
C PRO A 5 38.19 -18.38 55.59
N TYR A 6 37.49 -19.05 54.67
CA TYR A 6 36.78 -18.38 53.58
C TYR A 6 35.47 -17.70 54.00
N ILE A 7 34.82 -18.15 55.08
CA ILE A 7 33.49 -17.64 55.47
C ILE A 7 33.58 -16.27 56.18
N GLU A 8 34.70 -15.91 56.78
CA GLU A 8 34.87 -14.62 57.47
C GLU A 8 35.15 -13.44 56.51
N ARG A 9 35.67 -13.68 55.30
CA ARG A 9 35.87 -12.60 54.32
C ARG A 9 34.58 -12.12 53.68
N GLU A 10 33.61 -13.01 53.42
CA GLU A 10 32.34 -12.60 52.80
C GLU A 10 31.46 -11.74 53.74
N ASN A 11 31.54 -11.98 55.05
CA ASN A 11 30.84 -11.16 56.04
C ASN A 11 31.48 -9.77 56.23
N HIS A 12 32.78 -9.62 55.95
CA HIS A 12 33.44 -8.32 56.04
C HIS A 12 33.21 -7.43 54.81
N ILE A 13 33.04 -8.04 53.62
CA ILE A 13 32.72 -7.32 52.38
C ILE A 13 31.26 -6.85 52.37
N ARG A 14 30.32 -7.64 52.92
CA ARG A 14 28.90 -7.22 53.01
C ARG A 14 28.63 -6.06 53.96
N LYS A 15 29.52 -5.76 54.91
CA LYS A 15 29.38 -4.60 55.82
C LYS A 15 29.99 -3.30 55.30
N LYS A 16 30.60 -3.29 54.11
CA LYS A 16 31.11 -2.07 53.46
C LYS A 16 30.26 -1.59 52.27
N ASN A 17 29.05 -2.13 52.11
CA ASN A 17 27.99 -1.49 51.34
C ASN A 17 27.16 -0.60 52.26
N ILE A 18 27.77 0.49 52.70
CA ILE A 18 27.05 1.71 53.05
C ILE A 18 27.60 2.74 52.06
N TRP A 19 27.11 2.62 50.83
CA TRP A 19 27.06 3.76 49.93
C TRP A 19 25.63 4.27 50.07
N ASP A 20 25.50 5.49 50.58
CA ASP A 20 24.26 6.23 50.70
C ASP A 20 23.43 6.09 49.41
N ILE A 21 22.28 5.46 49.54
CA ILE A 21 21.36 5.14 48.43
C ILE A 21 20.58 6.38 47.97
N ASP A 22 20.73 7.53 48.64
CA ASP A 22 20.03 8.76 48.28
C ASP A 22 20.73 9.58 47.18
N ASP A 23 22.03 9.37 46.92
CA ASP A 23 22.76 10.10 45.86
C ASP A 23 22.69 9.45 44.46
N VAL A 24 22.36 8.16 44.39
CA VAL A 24 22.30 7.44 43.10
C VAL A 24 21.08 7.89 42.28
N GLY A 25 19.99 8.30 42.93
CA GLY A 25 18.79 8.84 42.27
C GLY A 25 19.04 10.21 41.64
N HIS A 26 19.78 11.08 42.32
CA HIS A 26 20.10 12.43 41.84
C HIS A 26 21.08 12.41 40.65
N ILE A 27 22.09 11.52 40.71
CA ILE A 27 23.04 11.33 39.60
C ILE A 27 22.34 10.72 38.38
N LYS A 28 21.41 9.76 38.53
CA LYS A 28 20.68 9.19 37.38
C LYS A 28 19.79 10.22 36.67
N GLN A 29 19.13 11.12 37.40
CA GLN A 29 18.27 12.15 36.79
C GLN A 29 19.08 13.24 36.07
N GLU A 30 20.22 13.69 36.63
CA GLU A 30 21.09 14.65 35.95
C GLU A 30 21.72 14.07 34.67
N TRP A 31 22.09 12.78 34.68
CA TRP A 31 22.69 12.13 33.53
C TRP A 31 21.67 11.83 32.43
N CYS A 32 20.43 11.42 32.76
CA CYS A 32 19.36 11.28 31.76
C CYS A 32 18.97 12.62 31.12
N GLY A 33 19.00 13.72 31.87
CA GLY A 33 18.76 15.08 31.35
C GLY A 33 19.88 15.56 30.43
N LYS A 34 21.15 15.43 30.82
CA LYS A 34 22.31 15.90 30.04
C LYS A 34 22.53 15.05 28.78
N PHE A 35 22.43 13.72 28.84
CA PHE A 35 22.55 12.87 27.65
C PHE A 35 21.35 13.01 26.70
N GLY A 36 20.14 13.18 27.22
CA GLY A 36 18.96 13.52 26.40
C GLY A 36 19.12 14.86 25.69
N HIS A 37 19.68 15.87 26.37
CA HIS A 37 19.95 17.18 25.79
C HIS A 37 21.08 17.16 24.75
N ILE A 38 22.18 16.43 25.00
CA ILE A 38 23.26 16.23 24.04
C ILE A 38 22.75 15.47 22.80
N ASN A 39 21.95 14.42 22.98
CA ASN A 39 21.35 13.68 21.88
C ASN A 39 20.35 14.52 21.08
N TYR A 40 19.59 15.40 21.74
CA TYR A 40 18.68 16.34 21.09
C TYR A 40 19.41 17.43 20.31
N LEU A 41 20.49 17.99 20.87
CA LEU A 41 21.34 18.97 20.19
C LEU A 41 22.03 18.33 18.97
N ASN A 42 22.60 17.13 19.14
CA ASN A 42 23.16 16.37 18.02
C ASN A 42 22.11 16.05 16.95
N ALA A 43 20.88 15.69 17.33
CA ALA A 43 19.80 15.45 16.38
C ALA A 43 19.38 16.74 15.64
N LYS A 44 19.39 17.89 16.33
CA LYS A 44 19.10 19.20 15.73
C LYS A 44 20.19 19.62 14.75
N ASP A 45 21.46 19.40 15.09
CA ASP A 45 22.60 19.69 14.22
C ASP A 45 22.60 18.77 13.00
N VAL A 46 22.39 17.47 13.17
CA VAL A 46 22.21 16.51 12.05
C VAL A 46 21.02 16.90 11.17
N GLN A 47 19.91 17.36 11.75
CA GLN A 47 18.76 17.82 10.97
C GLN A 47 19.07 19.11 10.19
N ALA A 48 19.86 20.03 10.76
CA ALA A 48 20.32 21.23 10.07
C ALA A 48 21.22 20.86 8.87
N ASP A 49 22.20 19.98 9.10
CA ASP A 49 23.12 19.48 8.07
C ASP A 49 22.37 18.76 6.94
N LEU A 50 21.40 17.89 7.27
CA LEU A 50 20.55 17.22 6.28
C LEU A 50 19.71 18.22 5.47
N THR A 51 19.23 19.27 6.12
CA THR A 51 18.44 20.31 5.46
C THR A 51 19.30 21.15 4.52
N GLU A 52 20.51 21.51 4.94
CA GLU A 52 21.50 22.19 4.11
C GLU A 52 21.93 21.32 2.94
N TRP A 53 22.30 20.07 3.19
CA TRP A 53 22.66 19.11 2.15
C TRP A 53 21.54 18.90 1.12
N ARG A 54 20.28 18.84 1.56
CA ARG A 54 19.12 18.79 0.64
C ARG A 54 19.01 20.05 -0.22
N LYS A 55 19.24 21.23 0.35
CA LYS A 55 19.22 22.51 -0.39
C LYS A 55 20.34 22.52 -1.44
N GLU A 56 21.56 22.17 -1.06
CA GLU A 56 22.71 22.12 -1.97
C GLU A 56 22.53 21.08 -3.08
N THR A 57 22.03 19.90 -2.73
CA THR A 57 21.74 18.82 -3.69
C THR A 57 20.68 19.26 -4.69
N LYS A 58 19.60 19.91 -4.21
CA LYS A 58 18.56 20.47 -5.07
C LYS A 58 19.13 21.53 -6.02
N LEU A 59 19.98 22.42 -5.53
CA LEU A 59 20.65 23.44 -6.36
C LEU A 59 21.53 22.81 -7.43
N ARG A 60 22.34 21.81 -7.06
CA ARG A 60 23.24 21.10 -7.98
C ARG A 60 22.48 20.34 -9.06
N ILE A 61 21.39 19.67 -8.67
CA ILE A 61 20.49 18.97 -9.61
C ILE A 61 19.83 19.98 -10.54
N ASN A 62 19.28 21.07 -10.02
CA ASN A 62 18.64 22.11 -10.84
C ASN A 62 19.61 22.76 -11.81
N TYR A 63 20.84 23.03 -11.38
CA TYR A 63 21.88 23.55 -12.25
C TYR A 63 22.16 22.57 -13.39
N LYS A 64 22.44 21.30 -13.09
CA LYS A 64 22.68 20.26 -14.12
C LYS A 64 21.48 20.10 -15.06
N LEU A 65 20.26 20.08 -14.54
CA LEU A 65 19.03 20.00 -15.34
C LEU A 65 18.84 21.22 -16.24
N LYS A 66 19.24 22.42 -15.80
CA LYS A 66 19.18 23.64 -16.62
C LYS A 66 20.05 23.50 -17.87
N TYR A 67 21.26 22.97 -17.75
CA TYR A 67 22.15 22.72 -18.90
C TYR A 67 21.63 21.62 -19.82
N LEU A 68 21.07 20.55 -19.25
CA LEU A 68 20.46 19.48 -20.04
C LEU A 68 19.22 19.97 -20.79
N ASN A 69 18.40 20.83 -20.17
CA ASN A 69 17.21 21.41 -20.80
C ASN A 69 17.54 22.43 -21.89
N SER A 70 18.73 23.05 -21.87
CA SER A 70 19.21 23.88 -22.98
C SER A 70 19.71 23.08 -24.18
N ASP A 71 19.98 21.79 -24.02
CA ASP A 71 20.36 20.91 -25.12
C ASP A 71 19.10 20.43 -25.88
N GLN A 72 18.94 20.94 -27.10
CA GLN A 72 17.83 20.62 -27.98
C GLN A 72 17.77 19.12 -28.33
N THR A 73 18.90 18.44 -28.39
CA THR A 73 18.99 17.01 -28.70
C THR A 73 18.51 16.18 -27.52
N PHE A 74 18.90 16.56 -26.30
CA PHE A 74 18.41 15.96 -25.07
C PHE A 74 16.88 16.11 -24.95
N MET A 75 16.36 17.32 -25.15
CA MET A 75 14.91 17.56 -25.09
C MET A 75 14.12 16.77 -26.14
N LYS A 76 14.64 16.66 -27.37
CA LYS A 76 14.06 15.80 -28.42
C LYS A 76 14.03 14.33 -27.99
N SER A 77 15.09 13.83 -27.37
CA SER A 77 15.18 12.45 -26.88
C SER A 77 14.22 12.20 -25.71
N ILE A 78 14.10 13.12 -24.75
CA ILE A 78 13.12 13.03 -23.67
C ILE A 78 11.69 13.01 -24.22
N MET A 79 11.37 13.85 -25.20
CA MET A 79 10.04 13.84 -25.82
C MET A 79 9.76 12.54 -26.56
N LYS A 80 10.72 12.00 -27.32
CA LYS A 80 10.59 10.69 -27.97
C LYS A 80 10.35 9.57 -26.95
N MET A 81 11.09 9.56 -25.85
CA MET A 81 10.93 8.58 -24.78
C MET A 81 9.55 8.70 -24.13
N ARG A 82 9.10 9.91 -23.79
CA ARG A 82 7.76 10.13 -23.22
C ARG A 82 6.66 9.64 -24.15
N VAL A 83 6.77 9.95 -25.44
CA VAL A 83 5.82 9.49 -26.46
C VAL A 83 5.83 7.96 -26.54
N ALA A 84 7.01 7.33 -26.58
CA ALA A 84 7.13 5.87 -26.60
C ALA A 84 6.54 5.22 -25.33
N THR A 85 6.79 5.79 -24.15
CA THR A 85 6.18 5.33 -22.89
C THR A 85 4.67 5.45 -22.94
N VAL A 86 4.12 6.57 -23.43
CA VAL A 86 2.67 6.75 -23.57
C VAL A 86 2.08 5.74 -24.54
N TYR A 87 2.74 5.47 -25.67
CA TYR A 87 2.28 4.45 -26.62
C TYR A 87 2.33 3.05 -26.02
N ALA A 88 3.41 2.68 -25.34
CA ALA A 88 3.52 1.38 -24.66
C ALA A 88 2.43 1.21 -23.59
N LEU A 89 2.17 2.24 -22.78
CA LEU A 89 1.10 2.22 -21.79
C LEU A 89 -0.29 2.10 -22.44
N LYS A 90 -0.53 2.77 -23.57
CA LYS A 90 -1.78 2.64 -24.33
C LYS A 90 -1.95 1.24 -24.91
N GLU A 91 -0.88 0.67 -25.47
CA GLU A 91 -0.92 -0.68 -26.04
C GLU A 91 -1.18 -1.73 -24.95
N ASP A 92 -0.54 -1.60 -23.79
CA ASP A 92 -0.78 -2.47 -22.64
C ASP A 92 -2.21 -2.33 -22.11
N ALA A 93 -2.75 -1.10 -22.05
CA ALA A 93 -4.13 -0.86 -21.68
C ALA A 93 -5.12 -1.53 -22.66
N LEU A 94 -4.89 -1.41 -23.96
CA LEU A 94 -5.71 -2.05 -25.00
C LEU A 94 -5.64 -3.58 -24.95
N LYS A 95 -4.45 -4.14 -24.72
CA LYS A 95 -4.27 -5.59 -24.53
C LYS A 95 -5.06 -6.09 -23.33
N LYS A 96 -4.99 -5.38 -22.20
CA LYS A 96 -5.76 -5.69 -21.01
C LYS A 96 -7.27 -5.61 -21.28
N GLU A 97 -7.73 -4.52 -21.89
CA GLU A 97 -9.14 -4.33 -22.25
C GLU A 97 -9.68 -5.46 -23.14
N LYS A 98 -8.94 -5.84 -24.18
CA LYS A 98 -9.31 -6.98 -25.04
C LYS A 98 -9.37 -8.29 -24.26
N GLY A 99 -8.43 -8.51 -23.35
CA GLY A 99 -8.46 -9.67 -22.44
C GLY A 99 -9.71 -9.68 -21.57
N TYR A 100 -10.14 -8.52 -21.07
CA TYR A 100 -11.32 -8.39 -20.23
C TYR A 100 -12.63 -8.62 -21.01
N LEU A 101 -12.72 -8.15 -22.26
CA LEU A 101 -13.87 -8.42 -23.12
C LEU A 101 -14.03 -9.92 -23.41
N VAL A 102 -12.95 -10.61 -23.75
CA VAL A 102 -12.98 -12.07 -23.97
C VAL A 102 -13.40 -12.79 -22.68
N TRP A 103 -12.89 -12.35 -21.53
CA TRP A 103 -13.29 -12.90 -20.25
C TRP A 103 -14.78 -12.69 -19.94
N LEU A 104 -15.32 -11.48 -20.18
CA LEU A 104 -16.74 -11.18 -19.99
C LEU A 104 -17.62 -12.08 -20.87
N GLN A 105 -17.27 -12.26 -22.15
CA GLN A 105 -18.00 -13.15 -23.05
C GLN A 105 -18.01 -14.61 -22.55
N ASN A 106 -16.86 -15.09 -22.06
CA ASN A 106 -16.76 -16.43 -21.48
C ASN A 106 -17.62 -16.55 -20.22
N LEU A 107 -17.63 -15.52 -19.37
CA LEU A 107 -18.44 -15.47 -18.16
C LEU A 107 -19.94 -15.59 -18.48
N GLU A 108 -20.42 -14.79 -19.43
CA GLU A 108 -21.82 -14.82 -19.86
C GLU A 108 -22.20 -16.19 -20.45
N THR A 109 -21.31 -16.78 -21.25
CA THR A 109 -21.53 -18.08 -21.89
C THR A 109 -21.61 -19.20 -20.85
N GLU A 110 -20.68 -19.22 -19.88
CA GLU A 110 -20.66 -20.21 -18.80
C GLU A 110 -21.89 -20.11 -17.89
N ALA A 111 -22.34 -18.89 -17.59
CA ALA A 111 -23.53 -18.64 -16.80
C ALA A 111 -24.81 -19.15 -17.50
N LYS A 112 -24.92 -18.95 -18.82
CA LYS A 112 -26.03 -19.48 -19.63
C LYS A 112 -26.02 -21.01 -19.68
N GLN A 113 -24.85 -21.64 -19.79
CA GLN A 113 -24.72 -23.10 -19.92
C GLN A 113 -24.93 -23.86 -18.61
N SER A 114 -24.51 -23.30 -17.48
CA SER A 114 -24.44 -24.04 -16.21
C SER A 114 -25.67 -23.91 -15.31
N GLY A 115 -26.63 -23.04 -15.67
CA GLY A 115 -27.69 -22.63 -14.76
C GLY A 115 -27.17 -21.68 -13.68
N VAL A 116 -27.90 -20.59 -13.47
CA VAL A 116 -27.46 -19.40 -12.72
C VAL A 116 -27.01 -19.68 -11.27
N SER A 117 -27.58 -20.66 -10.58
CA SER A 117 -27.42 -20.77 -9.12
C SER A 117 -26.20 -21.57 -8.62
N CYS A 118 -25.62 -22.45 -9.43
CA CYS A 118 -24.62 -23.41 -8.91
C CYS A 118 -23.16 -22.88 -8.94
N LYS A 119 -22.87 -21.77 -9.64
CA LYS A 119 -21.48 -21.38 -9.95
C LYS A 119 -21.08 -19.97 -9.54
N VAL A 120 -21.85 -19.28 -8.70
CA VAL A 120 -21.48 -17.95 -8.21
C VAL A 120 -20.08 -17.95 -7.58
N SER A 121 -19.75 -18.98 -6.82
CA SER A 121 -18.43 -19.19 -6.22
C SER A 121 -17.30 -19.39 -7.25
N ILE A 122 -17.59 -20.05 -8.38
CA ILE A 122 -16.63 -20.27 -9.48
C ILE A 122 -16.40 -18.96 -10.24
N VAL A 123 -17.46 -18.23 -10.53
CA VAL A 123 -17.41 -16.90 -11.16
C VAL A 123 -16.59 -15.93 -10.31
N LEU A 124 -16.91 -15.83 -9.01
CA LEU A 124 -16.18 -15.00 -8.07
C LEU A 124 -14.73 -15.48 -7.88
N GLY A 125 -14.49 -16.79 -7.92
CA GLY A 125 -13.15 -17.37 -7.88
C GLY A 125 -12.29 -16.97 -9.08
N LYS A 126 -12.85 -17.01 -10.29
CA LYS A 126 -12.15 -16.53 -11.51
C LYS A 126 -11.90 -15.02 -11.44
N MET A 127 -12.88 -14.26 -10.99
CA MET A 127 -12.76 -12.81 -10.80
C MET A 127 -11.66 -12.46 -9.79
N LYS A 128 -11.57 -13.20 -8.68
CA LYS A 128 -10.46 -13.07 -7.71
C LYS A 128 -9.10 -13.32 -8.37
N THR A 129 -8.93 -14.41 -9.13
CA THR A 129 -7.64 -14.72 -9.77
C THR A 129 -7.15 -13.60 -10.68
N ILE A 130 -8.08 -12.85 -11.27
CA ILE A 130 -7.76 -11.76 -12.19
C ILE A 130 -7.54 -10.43 -11.45
N TYR A 131 -8.32 -10.14 -10.40
CA TYR A 131 -8.38 -8.79 -9.81
C TYR A 131 -8.17 -8.72 -8.28
N GLY A 132 -8.30 -9.82 -7.56
CA GLY A 132 -8.40 -9.83 -6.10
C GLY A 132 -7.18 -10.41 -5.40
N LYS A 133 -6.63 -9.67 -4.43
CA LYS A 133 -5.65 -10.21 -3.46
C LYS A 133 -6.31 -10.80 -2.21
N GLU A 134 -7.62 -10.63 -2.05
CA GLU A 134 -8.32 -10.93 -0.79
C GLU A 134 -8.70 -12.40 -0.61
N ASP A 135 -8.81 -12.85 0.65
CA ASP A 135 -9.24 -14.20 0.96
C ASP A 135 -10.76 -14.41 0.86
N VAL A 136 -11.23 -14.53 -0.38
CA VAL A 136 -12.63 -14.84 -0.75
C VAL A 136 -13.15 -16.17 -0.17
N LYS A 137 -12.28 -17.04 0.38
CA LYS A 137 -12.72 -18.32 0.97
C LYS A 137 -13.34 -18.17 2.35
N SER A 138 -12.91 -17.17 3.13
CA SER A 138 -13.38 -16.95 4.51
C SER A 138 -14.74 -16.23 4.59
N VAL A 139 -15.14 -15.55 3.51
CA VAL A 139 -16.42 -14.83 3.43
C VAL A 139 -17.54 -15.82 3.08
N PRO A 140 -18.68 -15.82 3.77
CA PRO A 140 -19.74 -16.80 3.53
C PRO A 140 -20.64 -16.44 2.34
N HIS A 141 -20.97 -15.16 2.12
CA HIS A 141 -21.96 -14.77 1.11
C HIS A 141 -21.34 -14.24 -0.18
N ALA A 142 -21.94 -14.63 -1.31
CA ALA A 142 -21.45 -14.25 -2.64
C ALA A 142 -21.52 -12.73 -2.92
N LYS A 143 -22.54 -12.05 -2.39
CA LYS A 143 -22.68 -10.60 -2.50
C LYS A 143 -21.57 -9.86 -1.76
N GLU A 144 -21.23 -10.32 -0.55
CA GLU A 144 -20.13 -9.76 0.24
C GLU A 144 -18.78 -9.97 -0.45
N LYS A 145 -18.56 -11.16 -1.03
CA LYS A 145 -17.36 -11.45 -1.83
C LYS A 145 -17.23 -10.51 -3.02
N LEU A 146 -18.33 -10.28 -3.74
CA LEU A 146 -18.35 -9.37 -4.88
C LEU A 146 -18.08 -7.93 -4.45
N CYS A 147 -18.68 -7.50 -3.34
CA CYS A 147 -18.48 -6.19 -2.74
C CYS A 147 -17.01 -6.00 -2.33
N LEU A 148 -16.44 -6.94 -1.57
CA LEU A 148 -15.02 -6.90 -1.16
C LEU A 148 -14.07 -6.86 -2.35
N LEU A 149 -14.33 -7.68 -3.38
CA LEU A 149 -13.58 -7.62 -4.62
C LEU A 149 -13.64 -6.22 -5.24
N PHE A 150 -14.84 -5.65 -5.39
CA PHE A 150 -15.04 -4.30 -5.91
C PHE A 150 -14.25 -3.25 -5.12
N PHE A 151 -14.25 -3.31 -3.79
CA PHE A 151 -13.49 -2.37 -2.94
C PHE A 151 -11.97 -2.60 -2.97
N SER A 152 -11.52 -3.82 -3.25
CA SER A 152 -10.09 -4.15 -3.37
C SER A 152 -9.44 -3.67 -4.68
N MET A 153 -10.24 -3.40 -5.72
CA MET A 153 -9.76 -2.98 -7.04
C MET A 153 -9.44 -1.48 -7.12
N ALA A 154 -8.49 -1.09 -7.95
CA ALA A 154 -8.19 0.32 -8.18
C ALA A 154 -9.36 1.01 -8.92
N SER A 155 -9.62 2.29 -8.63
CA SER A 155 -10.75 3.01 -9.25
C SER A 155 -10.68 3.00 -10.78
N THR A 156 -9.47 3.09 -11.35
CA THR A 156 -9.23 3.01 -12.80
C THR A 156 -9.63 1.68 -13.43
N GLU A 157 -9.54 0.59 -12.68
CA GLU A 157 -9.92 -0.76 -13.13
C GLU A 157 -11.44 -0.93 -13.06
N VAL A 158 -12.05 -0.51 -11.95
CA VAL A 158 -13.50 -0.60 -11.75
C VAL A 158 -14.28 0.23 -12.78
N THR A 159 -13.71 1.34 -13.25
CA THR A 159 -14.31 2.17 -14.30
C THR A 159 -14.14 1.63 -15.72
N MET A 160 -13.42 0.52 -15.93
CA MET A 160 -13.32 -0.07 -17.27
C MET A 160 -14.65 -0.72 -17.65
N THR A 161 -15.17 -0.39 -18.83
CA THR A 161 -16.47 -0.88 -19.33
C THR A 161 -16.67 -2.39 -19.16
N PRO A 162 -15.71 -3.27 -19.53
CA PRO A 162 -15.91 -4.71 -19.40
C PRO A 162 -16.06 -5.17 -17.94
N ILE A 163 -15.38 -4.48 -17.01
CA ILE A 163 -15.45 -4.76 -15.58
C ILE A 163 -16.80 -4.29 -15.02
N MET A 164 -17.23 -3.09 -15.40
CA MET A 164 -18.53 -2.56 -15.01
C MET A 164 -19.67 -3.46 -15.48
N GLU A 165 -19.64 -3.88 -16.75
CA GLU A 165 -20.62 -4.78 -17.34
C GLU A 165 -20.61 -6.13 -16.64
N ALA A 166 -19.44 -6.68 -16.29
CA ALA A 166 -19.34 -7.90 -15.51
C ALA A 166 -19.99 -7.77 -14.14
N PHE A 167 -19.74 -6.69 -13.40
CA PHE A 167 -20.36 -6.47 -12.09
C PHE A 167 -21.88 -6.32 -12.20
N LYS A 168 -22.36 -5.52 -13.16
CA LYS A 168 -23.80 -5.37 -13.44
C LYS A 168 -24.43 -6.72 -13.80
N PHE A 169 -23.77 -7.52 -14.64
CA PHE A 169 -24.20 -8.84 -15.04
C PHE A 169 -24.28 -9.79 -13.85
N ILE A 170 -23.26 -9.85 -12.99
CA ILE A 170 -23.25 -10.73 -11.82
C ILE A 170 -24.36 -10.33 -10.84
N LEU A 171 -24.52 -9.04 -10.54
CA LEU A 171 -25.57 -8.56 -9.65
C LEU A 171 -26.97 -8.93 -10.18
N LYS A 172 -27.26 -8.61 -11.44
CA LYS A 172 -28.58 -8.81 -12.04
C LYS A 172 -28.87 -10.27 -12.36
N SER A 173 -27.95 -10.93 -13.06
CA SER A 173 -28.18 -12.22 -13.68
C SER A 173 -27.77 -13.39 -12.80
N ILE A 174 -26.91 -13.18 -11.80
CA ILE A 174 -26.41 -14.25 -10.92
C ILE A 174 -26.92 -14.14 -9.49
N LEU A 175 -26.81 -12.96 -8.90
CA LEU A 175 -27.23 -12.71 -7.53
C LEU A 175 -28.70 -12.32 -7.40
N HIS A 176 -29.39 -12.06 -8.52
CA HIS A 176 -30.76 -11.56 -8.57
C HIS A 176 -30.98 -10.33 -7.69
N ASP A 177 -29.97 -9.47 -7.64
CA ASP A 177 -29.92 -8.28 -6.80
C ASP A 177 -30.35 -7.03 -7.57
N ASN A 178 -30.57 -5.93 -6.86
CA ASN A 178 -30.86 -4.66 -7.51
C ASN A 178 -29.61 -4.18 -8.29
N PRO A 179 -29.69 -3.94 -9.61
CA PRO A 179 -28.59 -3.35 -10.38
C PRO A 179 -28.10 -1.99 -9.81
N ASP A 180 -28.94 -1.26 -9.08
CA ASP A 180 -28.58 -0.01 -8.39
C ASP A 180 -27.53 -0.22 -7.29
N CYS A 181 -27.34 -1.45 -6.78
CA CYS A 181 -26.28 -1.75 -5.84
C CYS A 181 -24.90 -1.39 -6.38
N TYR A 182 -24.67 -1.56 -7.69
CA TYR A 182 -23.41 -1.14 -8.31
C TYR A 182 -23.21 0.37 -8.23
N SER A 183 -24.25 1.14 -8.54
CA SER A 183 -24.22 2.60 -8.46
C SER A 183 -23.98 3.10 -7.04
N HIS A 184 -24.61 2.46 -6.04
CA HIS A 184 -24.34 2.77 -4.63
C HIS A 184 -22.89 2.47 -4.23
N TRP A 185 -22.31 1.36 -4.70
CA TRP A 185 -20.91 1.06 -4.41
C TRP A 185 -19.95 2.06 -5.06
N MET A 186 -20.22 2.50 -6.29
CA MET A 186 -19.46 3.54 -6.98
C MET A 186 -19.51 4.88 -6.23
N GLN A 187 -20.72 5.29 -5.81
CA GLN A 187 -20.92 6.50 -5.02
C GLN A 187 -20.20 6.43 -3.67
N HIS A 188 -20.24 5.28 -2.99
CA HIS A 188 -19.55 5.08 -1.72
C HIS A 188 -18.03 5.20 -1.83
N ARG A 189 -17.45 4.97 -3.02
CA ARG A 189 -16.02 5.15 -3.30
C ARG A 189 -15.68 6.53 -3.86
N ASP A 190 -16.64 7.45 -3.94
CA ASP A 190 -16.51 8.74 -4.63
C ASP A 190 -16.02 8.59 -6.09
N ILE A 191 -16.40 7.49 -6.77
CA ILE A 191 -16.05 7.26 -8.17
C ILE A 191 -17.16 7.86 -9.05
N PRO A 192 -16.83 8.77 -9.98
CA PRO A 192 -17.83 9.32 -10.88
C PRO A 192 -18.47 8.22 -11.72
N LEU A 193 -19.79 8.20 -11.77
CA LEU A 193 -20.52 7.30 -12.65
C LEU A 193 -20.26 7.71 -14.11
N PRO A 194 -19.93 6.76 -15.00
CA PRO A 194 -19.85 7.05 -16.42
C PRO A 194 -21.20 7.56 -16.90
N GLN A 195 -21.18 8.69 -17.62
CA GLN A 195 -22.38 9.17 -18.28
C GLN A 195 -22.76 8.13 -19.34
N GLU A 196 -23.98 7.59 -19.26
CA GLU A 196 -24.48 6.73 -20.31
C GLU A 196 -24.53 7.54 -21.62
N PRO A 197 -24.04 6.98 -22.73
CA PRO A 197 -24.15 7.66 -24.02
C PRO A 197 -25.64 7.79 -24.36
N ASN A 198 -26.10 9.04 -24.46
CA ASN A 198 -27.44 9.39 -24.96
C ASN A 198 -27.69 8.86 -26.37
#